data_AF-A0A4W2EYA8-F1
#
_entry.id   AF-A0A4W2EYA8-F1
#
_cell.length_a   1.000
_cell.length_b   1.000
_cell.length_c   1.000
_cell.angle_alpha   90.00
_cell.angle_beta   90.00
_cell.angle_gamma   90.00
#
_symmetry.space_group_name_H-M   'P 1'
#
loop_
_entity.id
_entity.type
_entity.pdbx_description
1 polymer ?
#
loop_
_entity_poly.entity_id
_entity_poly.type
_entity_poly.pdbx_seq_one_letter_code
_entity_poly.pdbx_strand_id
1 'polypeptide(L)'
;MSSGNAKIGHRAPQFKATADEGISFRGLFIIDDKGILRQITINDLPVGRSVDETLRLVQAFQFTDKHGEVCPAGWKPGSDTIKPDVQKSKEYFSKQK
;
A
#
# COMPACT_ATOMS: atom_id res chain seq x y z
N MET A 1 -11.51 46.70 -9.76
CA MET A 1 -11.04 45.44 -10.35
C MET A 1 -9.93 44.90 -9.48
N SER A 2 -10.11 43.68 -8.97
CA SER A 2 -9.25 42.98 -8.03
C SER A 2 -8.00 42.42 -8.72
N SER A 3 -6.85 42.46 -8.04
CA SER A 3 -5.73 41.56 -8.33
C SER A 3 -5.01 41.20 -7.03
N GLY A 4 -5.63 40.27 -6.29
CA GLY A 4 -5.02 39.61 -5.13
C GLY A 4 -3.87 38.68 -5.55
N ASN A 5 -2.74 38.81 -4.87
CA ASN A 5 -1.61 37.89 -4.95
C ASN A 5 -1.97 36.53 -4.35
N ALA A 6 -2.38 35.58 -5.19
CA ALA A 6 -2.42 34.17 -4.80
C ALA A 6 -1.00 33.57 -4.93
N LYS A 7 -0.30 33.37 -3.82
CA LYS A 7 0.86 32.46 -3.78
C LYS A 7 0.34 31.03 -3.82
N ILE A 8 0.22 30.48 -5.02
CA ILE A 8 -0.17 29.09 -5.25
C ILE A 8 1.06 28.21 -5.03
N GLY A 9 0.94 27.27 -4.10
CA GLY A 9 1.78 26.08 -4.02
C GLY A 9 3.09 26.23 -3.25
N HIS A 10 3.12 25.74 -2.01
CA HIS A 10 4.36 25.14 -1.53
C HIS A 10 4.66 23.96 -2.46
N ARG A 11 5.84 23.97 -3.08
CA ARG A 11 6.37 22.81 -3.80
C ARG A 11 6.25 21.61 -2.87
N ALA A 12 5.66 20.51 -3.33
CA ALA A 12 5.81 19.23 -2.65
C ALA A 12 7.31 19.05 -2.35
N PRO A 13 7.69 18.58 -1.14
CA PRO A 13 9.09 18.38 -0.81
C PRO A 13 9.71 17.60 -1.96
N GLN A 14 10.71 18.20 -2.60
CA GLN A 14 11.43 17.57 -3.70
C GLN A 14 11.85 16.19 -3.18
N PHE A 15 11.34 15.12 -3.78
CA PHE A 15 11.92 13.79 -3.64
C PHE A 15 13.34 13.91 -4.19
N LYS A 16 14.29 14.29 -3.33
CA LYS A 16 15.68 14.43 -3.67
C LYS A 16 16.27 13.04 -3.60
N ALA A 17 15.92 12.19 -4.58
CA ALA A 17 16.89 11.22 -5.03
C ALA A 17 18.10 12.08 -5.36
N THR A 18 19.24 11.87 -4.72
CA THR A 18 20.49 12.43 -5.19
C THR A 18 20.78 11.78 -6.54
N ALA A 19 20.07 12.22 -7.59
CA ALA A 19 20.28 11.79 -8.97
C ALA A 19 21.75 12.05 -9.38
N ASP A 20 22.38 13.01 -8.70
CA ASP A 20 23.80 13.35 -8.83
C ASP A 20 24.75 12.30 -8.20
N GLU A 21 24.26 11.43 -7.31
CA GLU A 21 25.05 10.37 -6.65
C GLU A 21 24.78 8.96 -7.22
N GLY A 22 23.76 8.79 -8.07
CA GLY A 22 23.45 7.51 -8.72
C GLY A 22 22.96 6.39 -7.78
N ILE A 23 22.55 6.73 -6.55
CA ILE A 23 22.08 5.77 -5.55
C ILE A 23 20.56 5.57 -5.59
N SER A 24 20.11 4.34 -5.42
CA SER A 24 18.69 4.00 -5.35
C SER A 24 18.12 4.22 -3.94
N PHE A 25 16.85 4.62 -3.89
CA PHE A 25 16.07 4.56 -2.65
C PHE A 25 15.84 3.12 -2.18
N ARG A 26 15.37 2.96 -0.95
CA ARG A 26 15.11 1.64 -0.36
C ARG A 26 13.79 1.05 -0.88
N GLY A 27 13.81 0.58 -2.12
CA GLY A 27 12.69 -0.10 -2.77
C GLY A 27 12.54 -1.56 -2.32
N LEU A 28 11.31 -1.98 -2.04
CA LEU A 28 10.89 -3.36 -1.86
C LEU A 28 9.74 -3.66 -2.82
N PHE A 29 9.81 -4.81 -3.48
CA PHE A 29 8.81 -5.27 -4.44
C PHE A 29 8.33 -6.66 -4.02
N ILE A 30 7.01 -6.86 -3.97
CA ILE A 30 6.39 -8.18 -3.82
C ILE A 30 5.90 -8.61 -5.19
N ILE A 31 6.48 -9.70 -5.69
CA ILE A 31 6.16 -10.32 -6.98
C ILE A 31 5.59 -11.71 -6.69
N ASP A 32 4.48 -12.07 -7.31
CA ASP A 32 3.85 -13.37 -7.11
C ASP A 32 4.49 -14.50 -7.95
N ASP A 33 3.96 -15.71 -7.81
CA ASP A 33 4.41 -16.92 -8.51
C ASP A 33 4.20 -16.87 -10.03
N LYS A 34 3.40 -15.91 -10.51
CA LYS A 34 3.15 -15.65 -11.94
C LYS A 34 4.04 -14.54 -12.49
N GLY A 35 4.94 -14.00 -11.67
CA GLY A 35 5.80 -12.89 -12.05
C GLY A 35 5.09 -11.53 -12.08
N ILE A 36 3.89 -11.42 -11.50
CA ILE A 36 3.13 -10.17 -11.46
C ILE A 36 3.54 -9.36 -10.24
N LEU A 37 3.87 -8.09 -10.44
CA LEU A 37 4.13 -7.15 -9.35
C LEU A 37 2.84 -6.83 -8.60
N ARG A 38 2.81 -7.12 -7.29
CA ARG A 38 1.62 -6.95 -6.44
C ARG A 38 1.73 -5.76 -5.48
N GLN A 39 2.94 -5.41 -5.05
CA GLN A 39 3.15 -4.33 -4.09
C GLN A 39 4.54 -3.70 -4.23
N ILE A 40 4.61 -2.39 -3.96
CA ILE A 40 5.84 -1.61 -3.93
C ILE A 40 5.88 -0.77 -2.65
N THR A 41 6.97 -0.87 -1.88
CA THR A 41 7.29 0.05 -0.79
C THR A 41 8.58 0.78 -1.14
N ILE A 42 8.58 2.12 -1.10
CA ILE A 42 9.78 2.94 -1.30
C ILE A 42 9.97 3.81 -0.07
N ASN A 43 11.08 3.60 0.62
CA ASN A 43 11.47 4.43 1.76
C ASN A 43 12.66 5.31 1.37
N ASP A 44 12.72 6.49 1.99
CA ASP A 44 13.90 7.35 1.95
C ASP A 44 15.11 6.66 2.64
N LEU A 45 16.32 7.10 2.32
CA LEU A 45 17.58 6.51 2.77
C LEU A 45 17.73 6.36 4.29
N PRO A 46 17.28 7.31 5.15
CA PRO A 46 17.47 7.17 6.59
C PRO A 46 16.42 6.25 7.26
N VAL A 47 15.37 5.83 6.55
CA VAL A 47 14.23 5.11 7.15
C VAL A 47 14.20 3.66 6.70
N GLY A 48 14.28 2.74 7.68
CA GLY A 48 14.15 1.30 7.45
C GLY A 48 12.74 0.87 7.05
N ARG A 49 12.62 -0.35 6.51
CA ARG A 49 11.33 -1.00 6.18
C ARG A 49 10.90 -1.90 7.34
N SER A 50 9.61 -2.27 7.35
CA SER A 50 9.07 -3.25 8.29
C SER A 50 9.02 -4.66 7.66
N VAL A 51 9.66 -5.63 8.33
CA VAL A 51 9.59 -7.05 7.94
C VAL A 51 8.19 -7.59 8.22
N ASP A 52 7.58 -7.23 9.34
CA ASP A 52 6.24 -7.69 9.71
C ASP A 52 5.19 -7.24 8.70
N GLU A 53 5.30 -6.01 8.18
CA GLU A 53 4.39 -5.51 7.14
C GLU A 53 4.60 -6.25 5.82
N THR A 54 5.86 -6.54 5.48
CA THR A 54 6.18 -7.34 4.29
C THR A 54 5.57 -8.74 4.39
N LEU A 55 5.72 -9.41 5.54
CA LEU A 55 5.15 -10.73 5.78
C LEU A 55 3.61 -10.69 5.73
N ARG A 56 3.00 -9.69 6.37
CA ARG A 56 1.54 -9.49 6.36
C ARG A 56 1.00 -9.34 4.94
N LEU A 57 1.67 -8.54 4.11
CA LEU A 57 1.28 -8.32 2.72
C LEU A 57 1.42 -9.60 1.88
N VAL A 58 2.52 -10.36 2.03
CA VAL A 58 2.70 -11.66 1.36
C VAL A 58 1.57 -12.62 1.74
N GLN A 59 1.25 -12.73 3.02
CA GLN A 59 0.15 -13.59 3.50
C GLN A 59 -1.21 -13.12 2.98
N ALA A 60 -1.45 -11.81 2.89
CA ALA A 60 -2.69 -11.25 2.36
C ALA A 60 -2.85 -11.57 0.87
N PHE A 61 -1.78 -11.47 0.07
CA PHE A 61 -1.82 -11.86 -1.35
C PHE A 61 -2.07 -13.36 -1.52
N GLN A 62 -1.38 -14.20 -0.75
CA GLN A 62 -1.63 -15.64 -0.78
C GLN A 62 -3.07 -16.00 -0.38
N PHE A 63 -3.63 -15.30 0.62
CA PHE A 63 -5.01 -15.51 1.04
C PHE A 63 -5.99 -15.12 -0.06
N THR A 64 -5.86 -13.93 -0.63
CA THR A 64 -6.78 -13.47 -1.68
C THR A 64 -6.70 -14.34 -2.94
N ASP A 65 -5.49 -14.79 -3.31
CA ASP A 65 -5.29 -15.67 -4.47
C ASP A 65 -5.91 -17.06 -4.25
N LYS A 66 -5.88 -17.58 -3.01
CA LYS A 66 -6.45 -18.88 -2.67
C LYS A 66 -7.97 -18.87 -2.46
N HIS A 67 -8.50 -17.82 -1.83
CA HIS A 67 -9.88 -17.78 -1.38
C HIS A 67 -10.80 -16.89 -2.23
N GLY A 68 -10.24 -15.99 -3.05
CA GLY A 68 -11.03 -15.03 -3.84
C GLY A 68 -11.72 -13.95 -2.99
N GLU A 69 -11.38 -13.84 -1.71
CA GLU A 69 -11.85 -12.81 -0.80
C GLU A 69 -10.82 -11.68 -0.70
N VAL A 70 -11.25 -10.47 -0.33
CA VAL A 70 -10.34 -9.33 -0.17
C VAL A 70 -10.03 -9.03 1.29
N CYS A 71 -8.79 -8.61 1.53
CA CYS A 71 -8.27 -8.31 2.86
C CYS A 71 -8.52 -6.83 3.20
N PRO A 72 -9.24 -6.50 4.29
CA PRO A 72 -9.45 -5.12 4.73
C PRO A 72 -8.15 -4.47 5.25
N ALA A 73 -8.24 -3.16 5.56
CA ALA A 73 -7.11 -2.41 6.13
C ALA A 73 -6.61 -3.07 7.42
N GLY A 74 -5.29 -3.24 7.52
CA GLY A 74 -4.65 -3.86 8.68
C GLY A 74 -4.91 -5.36 8.85
N TRP A 75 -5.51 -6.04 7.86
CA TRP A 75 -5.78 -7.47 7.92
C TRP A 75 -4.53 -8.29 8.26
N LYS A 76 -4.72 -9.27 9.15
CA LYS A 76 -3.74 -10.29 9.55
C LYS A 76 -4.37 -11.67 9.45
N PRO A 77 -3.59 -12.75 9.38
CA PRO A 77 -4.13 -14.11 9.40
C PRO A 77 -5.12 -14.31 10.55
N GLY A 78 -6.31 -14.85 10.24
CA GLY A 78 -7.40 -15.05 11.20
C GLY A 78 -8.34 -13.84 11.39
N SER A 79 -8.04 -12.68 10.80
CA SER A 79 -8.96 -11.54 10.79
C SER A 79 -10.09 -11.72 9.78
N ASP A 80 -11.21 -11.04 10.03
CA ASP A 80 -12.34 -10.99 9.10
C ASP A 80 -11.95 -10.45 7.72
N THR A 81 -12.62 -10.96 6.70
CA THR A 81 -12.38 -10.68 5.27
C THR A 81 -13.66 -10.22 4.59
N ILE A 82 -13.54 -9.69 3.37
CA ILE A 82 -14.69 -9.21 2.60
C ILE A 82 -14.84 -10.08 1.35
N LYS A 83 -16.02 -10.68 1.18
CA LYS A 83 -16.39 -11.34 -0.08
C LYS A 83 -16.67 -10.26 -1.13
N PRO A 84 -16.03 -10.29 -2.32
CA PRO A 84 -16.16 -9.24 -3.34
C PRO A 84 -17.49 -9.36 -4.12
N ASP A 85 -18.59 -9.22 -3.39
CA ASP A 85 -19.96 -9.19 -3.90
C ASP A 85 -20.79 -8.20 -3.08
N VAL A 86 -21.72 -7.48 -3.72
CA VAL A 86 -22.50 -6.41 -3.09
C VAL A 86 -23.37 -6.94 -1.95
N GLN A 87 -23.94 -8.14 -2.08
CA GLN A 87 -24.79 -8.71 -1.03
C GLN A 87 -23.95 -9.38 0.05
N LYS A 88 -22.93 -10.15 -0.33
CA LYS A 88 -22.10 -10.90 0.63
C LYS A 88 -21.19 -10.00 1.46
N SER A 89 -20.70 -8.88 0.90
CA SER A 89 -19.86 -7.93 1.64
C SER A 89 -20.58 -7.29 2.84
N LYS A 90 -21.92 -7.21 2.82
CA LYS A 90 -22.71 -6.71 3.95
C LYS A 90 -22.50 -7.53 5.23
N GLU A 91 -22.16 -8.81 5.11
CA GLU A 91 -21.83 -9.66 6.27
C GLU A 91 -20.66 -9.05 7.07
N TYR A 92 -19.58 -8.66 6.39
CA TYR A 92 -18.44 -7.99 7.01
C TYR A 92 -18.85 -6.65 7.62
N PHE A 93 -19.47 -5.76 6.83
CA PHE A 93 -19.81 -4.41 7.28
C PHE A 93 -20.83 -4.38 8.43
N SER A 94 -21.66 -5.41 8.57
CA SER A 94 -22.59 -5.53 9.70
C SER A 94 -21.90 -5.85 11.03
N LYS A 95 -20.74 -6.53 11.00
CA LYS A 95 -19.94 -6.89 12.18
C LYS A 95 -19.09 -5.73 12.70
N GLN A 96 -18.84 -4.71 11.86
CA GLN A 96 -17.96 -3.57 12.15
C GLN A 96 -18.73 -2.33 12.71
N LYS A 97 -19.96 -2.54 13.17
CA LYS A 97 -20.78 -1.49 13.80
C LYS A 97 -20.47 -1.31 15.28
#